data_AF-A0A968SWN6-F1
#
_entry.id   AF-A0A968SWN6-F1
#
_cell.length_a   1.000
_cell.length_b   1.000
_cell.length_c   1.000
_cell.angle_alpha   90.00
_cell.angle_beta   90.00
_cell.angle_gamma   90.00
#
_symmetry.space_group_name_H-M   'P 1'
#
loop_
_entity.id
_entity.type
_entity.pdbx_description
1 polymer ?
#
loop_
_entity_poly.entity_id
_entity_poly.type
_entity_poly.pdbx_seq_one_letter_code
_entity_poly.pdbx_strand_id
1 'polypeptide(L)'
;MPGSLRQSVFGSKPIAALLVLTCCSPMSARSDPPPSAVPLPDRIQGANLRPVGDARRGYGTRTARATLERLRGMGVNTIGVLMEGRMKNVGDPNVRSPSERDLEAVRQMLKDANQLGFATILVPHLYLDDGSWRGDIRFEGDDDTRARWWRSYARFLLTAADVASSSGTTALSIGVELKGLSPEVETRRVMQELANQIRSRFAGLLLYSANWDEAEQVAFWSVVDVAGVNGYYPLVPDPVRGAEMSPTASSGCLGSPSVRCSWWRSVIDRARCLTKDLGSGPKTSSPSWTKRPRPTRGPRCSRTGFARTGCAVSCFGWFRRIPTIRRPSRGTGSIR
;
A
#
# COMPACT_ATOMS: atom_id res chain seq x y z
N MET A 1 29.69 -56.45 -68.65
CA MET A 1 29.76 -57.92 -68.79
C MET A 1 31.13 -58.32 -68.26
N PRO A 2 31.26 -59.01 -67.11
CA PRO A 2 30.53 -60.19 -66.62
C PRO A 2 29.53 -59.82 -65.49
N GLY A 3 28.67 -60.65 -64.93
CA GLY A 3 28.40 -62.09 -65.03
C GLY A 3 27.84 -62.60 -63.69
N SER A 4 26.56 -63.03 -63.71
CA SER A 4 25.87 -64.10 -62.93
C SER A 4 26.36 -64.52 -61.52
N LEU A 5 25.58 -64.93 -60.53
CA LEU A 5 24.16 -65.14 -60.21
C LEU A 5 24.14 -65.81 -58.81
N ARG A 6 22.96 -65.87 -58.15
CA ARG A 6 22.58 -66.70 -56.97
C ARG A 6 22.99 -66.10 -55.59
N GLN A 7 22.20 -66.18 -54.52
CA GLN A 7 20.97 -66.92 -54.23
C GLN A 7 20.28 -66.36 -52.97
N SER A 8 18.95 -66.54 -52.94
CA SER A 8 18.08 -66.88 -51.79
C SER A 8 18.00 -65.99 -50.53
N VAL A 9 16.84 -65.33 -50.44
CA VAL A 9 15.86 -65.31 -49.33
C VAL A 9 16.33 -65.85 -47.97
N PHE A 10 16.43 -64.94 -46.99
CA PHE A 10 16.26 -65.23 -45.56
C PHE A 10 15.10 -64.41 -45.02
N GLY A 11 14.11 -65.11 -44.45
CA GLY A 11 12.96 -64.51 -43.78
C GLY A 11 13.39 -63.70 -42.55
N SER A 12 12.78 -62.53 -42.38
CA SER A 12 12.91 -61.71 -41.20
C SER A 12 11.54 -61.50 -40.56
N LYS A 13 11.49 -61.81 -39.27
CA LYS A 13 10.33 -61.79 -38.36
C LYS A 13 9.74 -60.38 -38.26
N PRO A 14 8.44 -60.21 -37.94
CA PRO A 14 7.88 -58.90 -37.67
C PRO A 14 8.47 -58.36 -36.36
N ILE A 15 9.17 -57.23 -36.45
CA ILE A 15 9.57 -56.44 -35.29
C ILE A 15 8.34 -55.64 -34.88
N ALA A 16 7.74 -55.99 -33.75
CA ALA A 16 6.71 -55.16 -33.11
C ALA A 16 7.36 -53.84 -32.66
N ALA A 17 7.08 -52.76 -33.37
CA ALA A 17 7.44 -51.42 -32.96
C ALA A 17 6.56 -51.01 -31.77
N LEU A 18 7.13 -51.09 -30.56
CA LEU A 18 6.53 -50.56 -29.35
C LEU A 18 6.59 -49.03 -29.41
N LEU A 19 5.51 -48.41 -29.89
CA LEU A 19 5.28 -46.97 -29.84
C LEU A 19 5.05 -46.57 -28.38
N VAL A 20 6.11 -46.16 -27.68
CA VAL A 20 5.99 -45.52 -26.38
C VAL A 20 5.46 -44.11 -26.61
N LEU A 21 4.14 -43.97 -26.56
CA LEU A 21 3.46 -42.69 -26.42
C LEU A 21 3.80 -42.13 -25.03
N THR A 22 4.89 -41.38 -24.92
CA THR A 22 5.09 -40.46 -23.80
C THR A 22 4.02 -39.39 -23.88
N CYS A 23 2.98 -39.54 -23.06
CA CYS A 23 2.03 -38.47 -22.73
C CYS A 23 2.78 -37.31 -22.07
N CYS A 24 3.35 -36.41 -22.86
CA CYS A 24 3.65 -35.06 -22.40
C CYS A 24 2.33 -34.35 -22.13
N SER A 25 1.78 -34.55 -20.93
CA SER A 25 0.82 -33.60 -20.39
C SER A 25 1.55 -32.26 -20.26
N PRO A 26 1.02 -31.14 -20.78
CA PRO A 26 1.59 -29.84 -20.43
C PRO A 26 1.49 -29.73 -18.91
N MET A 27 2.63 -29.61 -18.24
CA MET A 27 2.68 -29.12 -16.87
C MET A 27 2.04 -27.74 -16.90
N SER A 28 0.72 -27.71 -16.67
CA SER A 28 0.04 -26.51 -16.25
C SER A 28 0.77 -26.10 -14.99
N ALA A 29 1.59 -25.05 -15.08
CA ALA A 29 2.17 -24.42 -13.92
C ALA A 29 0.99 -24.10 -13.02
N ARG A 30 0.80 -24.90 -11.96
CA ARG A 30 -0.16 -24.56 -10.91
C ARG A 30 0.36 -23.24 -10.39
N SER A 31 -0.32 -22.16 -10.77
CA SER A 31 -0.17 -20.90 -10.08
C SER A 31 -0.56 -21.20 -8.64
N ASP A 32 0.41 -21.11 -7.73
CA ASP A 32 0.10 -21.18 -6.32
C ASP A 32 -1.04 -20.19 -6.05
N PRO A 33 -2.07 -20.59 -5.28
CA PRO A 33 -3.12 -19.66 -4.91
C PRO A 33 -2.45 -18.43 -4.30
N PRO A 34 -2.88 -17.21 -4.66
CA PRO A 34 -2.22 -16.00 -4.18
C PRO A 34 -2.14 -16.06 -2.65
N PRO A 35 -0.97 -15.75 -2.07
CA PRO A 35 -0.80 -15.83 -0.63
C PRO A 35 -1.92 -15.02 0.04
N SER A 36 -2.64 -15.65 0.97
CA SER A 36 -3.68 -14.97 1.72
C SER A 36 -3.04 -13.80 2.47
N ALA A 37 -3.58 -12.59 2.27
CA ALA A 37 -3.00 -11.39 2.87
C ALA A 37 -2.98 -11.49 4.40
N VAL A 38 -1.83 -11.19 5.00
CA VAL A 38 -1.72 -11.09 6.47
C VAL A 38 -2.56 -9.88 6.92
N PRO A 39 -3.54 -10.04 7.82
CA PRO A 39 -4.39 -8.92 8.25
C PRO A 39 -3.59 -7.78 8.91
N LEU A 40 -4.06 -6.54 8.75
CA LEU A 40 -3.47 -5.41 9.50
C LEU A 40 -3.66 -5.65 11.01
N PRO A 41 -2.59 -5.54 11.83
CA PRO A 41 -2.69 -5.69 13.26
C PRO A 41 -3.41 -4.50 13.91
N ASP A 42 -3.98 -4.70 15.09
CA ASP A 42 -4.63 -3.63 15.86
C ASP A 42 -3.66 -2.50 16.24
N ARG A 43 -2.39 -2.84 16.46
CA ARG A 43 -1.28 -1.90 16.65
C ARG A 43 -0.23 -2.11 15.58
N ILE A 44 -0.10 -1.14 14.68
CA ILE A 44 0.92 -1.14 13.64
C ILE A 44 2.26 -0.67 14.24
N GLN A 45 3.26 -1.55 14.16
CA GLN A 45 4.68 -1.26 14.39
C GLN A 45 5.35 -1.40 13.03
N GLY A 46 5.25 -0.35 12.22
CA GLY A 46 5.56 -0.40 10.80
C GLY A 46 6.93 0.18 10.43
N ALA A 47 7.46 -0.26 9.29
CA ALA A 47 8.61 0.36 8.63
C ALA A 47 8.31 0.54 7.14
N ASN A 48 8.71 1.69 6.56
CA ASN A 48 8.65 1.92 5.12
C ASN A 48 9.99 1.59 4.48
N LEU A 49 9.92 0.90 3.35
CA LEU A 49 11.06 0.55 2.51
C LEU A 49 10.89 1.25 1.17
N ARG A 50 12.02 1.76 0.66
CA ARG A 50 12.13 2.36 -0.67
C ARG A 50 13.05 1.48 -1.52
N PRO A 51 12.77 1.30 -2.83
CA PRO A 51 13.70 0.59 -3.67
C PRO A 51 15.04 1.32 -3.70
N VAL A 52 16.12 0.55 -3.61
CA VAL A 52 17.45 0.99 -4.02
C VAL A 52 17.61 0.51 -5.45
N GLY A 53 17.90 1.40 -6.39
CA GLY A 53 18.08 1.11 -7.83
C GLY A 53 19.31 0.24 -8.16
N ASP A 54 19.72 -0.62 -7.24
CA ASP A 54 20.87 -1.51 -7.31
C ASP A 54 20.36 -2.96 -7.44
N ALA A 55 20.70 -3.63 -8.53
CA ALA A 55 20.30 -5.01 -8.79
C ALA A 55 20.76 -6.02 -7.71
N ARG A 56 21.75 -5.67 -6.88
CA ARG A 56 22.29 -6.54 -5.82
C ARG A 56 21.70 -6.26 -4.44
N ARG A 57 21.08 -5.10 -4.25
CA ARG A 57 20.59 -4.62 -2.94
C ARG A 57 19.14 -4.15 -2.92
N GLY A 58 18.54 -3.97 -4.10
CA GLY A 58 17.15 -3.59 -4.26
C GLY A 58 16.18 -4.71 -3.89
N TYR A 59 14.90 -4.43 -4.11
CA TYR A 59 13.82 -5.38 -3.87
C TYR A 59 14.01 -6.72 -4.58
N GLY A 60 13.50 -7.79 -3.96
CA GLY A 60 13.63 -9.16 -4.46
C GLY A 60 15.02 -9.78 -4.32
N THR A 61 15.99 -9.08 -3.71
CA THR A 61 17.33 -9.62 -3.47
C THR A 61 17.45 -10.29 -2.11
N ARG A 62 18.44 -11.18 -1.94
CA ARG A 62 18.79 -11.74 -0.61
C ARG A 62 19.10 -10.67 0.43
N THR A 63 19.68 -9.55 0.01
CA THR A 63 19.97 -8.39 0.88
C THR A 63 18.67 -7.74 1.39
N ALA A 64 17.68 -7.57 0.52
CA ALA A 64 16.37 -7.05 0.91
C ALA A 64 15.64 -8.03 1.86
N ARG A 65 15.70 -9.34 1.59
CA ARG A 65 15.14 -10.36 2.48
C ARG A 65 15.80 -10.37 3.87
N ALA A 66 17.13 -10.29 3.94
CA ALA A 66 17.84 -10.17 5.22
C ALA A 66 17.46 -8.89 5.99
N THR A 67 17.11 -7.82 5.28
CA THR A 67 16.57 -6.59 5.91
C THR A 67 15.21 -6.85 6.55
N LEU A 68 14.31 -7.56 5.86
CA LEU A 68 13.01 -7.96 6.42
C LEU A 68 13.17 -8.84 7.67
N GLU A 69 14.08 -9.81 7.65
CA GLU A 69 14.36 -10.67 8.82
C GLU A 69 14.86 -9.87 10.02
N ARG A 70 15.74 -8.88 9.80
CA ARG A 70 16.19 -7.96 10.85
C ARG A 70 15.04 -7.13 11.42
N LEU A 71 14.19 -6.56 10.55
CA LEU A 71 13.02 -5.79 10.98
C LEU A 71 12.06 -6.65 11.81
N ARG A 72 11.85 -7.91 11.43
CA ARG A 72 11.06 -8.87 12.20
C ARG A 72 11.66 -9.08 13.59
N GLY A 73 12.98 -9.24 13.68
CA GLY A 73 13.70 -9.34 14.95
C GLY A 73 13.57 -8.10 15.85
N MET A 74 13.31 -6.92 15.27
CA MET A 74 13.04 -5.68 16.01
C MET A 74 11.57 -5.53 16.43
N GLY A 75 10.71 -6.50 16.15
CA GLY A 75 9.29 -6.46 16.48
C GLY A 75 8.44 -5.63 15.50
N VAL A 76 8.95 -5.35 14.29
CA VAL A 76 8.15 -4.79 13.20
C VAL A 76 7.11 -5.83 12.78
N ASN A 77 5.87 -5.39 12.53
CA ASN A 77 4.75 -6.26 12.14
C ASN A 77 4.05 -5.83 10.85
N THR A 78 4.46 -4.69 10.27
CA THR A 78 3.89 -4.17 9.01
C THR A 78 4.99 -3.55 8.16
N ILE A 79 5.00 -3.81 6.87
CA ILE A 79 5.98 -3.25 5.93
C ILE A 79 5.25 -2.43 4.87
N GLY A 80 5.62 -1.16 4.76
CA GLY A 80 5.27 -0.32 3.61
C GLY A 80 6.30 -0.49 2.50
N VAL A 81 5.87 -0.84 1.30
CA VAL A 81 6.73 -1.02 0.12
C VAL A 81 6.40 0.08 -0.87
N LEU A 82 7.36 0.96 -1.16
CA LEU A 82 7.17 2.01 -2.15
C LEU A 82 7.25 1.48 -3.58
N MET A 83 6.32 1.89 -4.43
CA MET A 83 6.34 1.74 -5.90
C MET A 83 6.51 3.12 -6.53
N GLU A 84 7.61 3.35 -7.25
CA GLU A 84 7.99 4.69 -7.71
C GLU A 84 7.26 5.07 -9.02
N GLY A 85 6.37 6.06 -8.97
CA GLY A 85 5.87 6.76 -10.17
C GLY A 85 6.68 8.04 -10.41
N ARG A 86 6.86 8.46 -11.66
CA ARG A 86 7.64 9.67 -11.98
C ARG A 86 6.90 10.68 -12.86
N MET A 87 7.05 11.96 -12.54
CA MET A 87 6.60 13.11 -13.34
C MET A 87 7.79 14.03 -13.61
N LYS A 88 7.75 14.86 -14.67
CA LYS A 88 8.85 15.81 -14.92
C LYS A 88 8.88 16.94 -13.89
N ASN A 89 7.73 17.52 -13.60
CA ASN A 89 7.52 18.63 -12.66
C ASN A 89 6.04 18.68 -12.24
N VAL A 90 5.65 19.65 -11.40
CA VAL A 90 4.29 19.77 -10.84
C VAL A 90 3.18 20.00 -11.87
N GLY A 91 3.50 20.52 -13.06
CA GLY A 91 2.54 20.80 -14.14
C GLY A 91 2.49 19.73 -15.22
N ASP A 92 3.37 18.72 -15.19
CA ASP A 92 3.39 17.66 -16.21
C ASP A 92 2.19 16.70 -16.01
N PRO A 93 1.29 16.53 -16.99
CA PRO A 93 0.16 15.61 -16.83
C PRO A 93 0.57 14.14 -16.90
N ASN A 94 1.82 13.81 -17.21
CA ASN A 94 2.24 12.43 -17.46
C ASN A 94 2.88 11.79 -16.24
N VAL A 95 2.16 10.86 -15.63
CA VAL A 95 2.70 9.94 -14.61
C VAL A 95 3.27 8.71 -15.30
N ARG A 96 4.59 8.52 -15.22
CA ARG A 96 5.29 7.35 -15.74
C ARG A 96 5.35 6.26 -14.68
N SER A 97 4.88 5.07 -15.03
CA SER A 97 4.99 3.86 -14.21
C SER A 97 6.42 3.29 -14.20
N PRO A 98 6.80 2.51 -13.17
CA PRO A 98 8.04 1.73 -13.20
C PRO A 98 8.09 0.77 -14.40
N SER A 99 9.30 0.30 -14.73
CA SER A 99 9.46 -0.78 -15.71
C SER A 99 8.87 -2.10 -15.18
N GLU A 100 8.52 -3.04 -16.05
CA GLU A 100 8.04 -4.38 -15.61
C GLU A 100 9.05 -5.10 -14.71
N ARG A 101 10.35 -4.89 -14.95
CA ARG A 101 11.42 -5.41 -14.09
C ARG A 101 11.31 -4.86 -12.66
N ASP A 102 11.06 -3.56 -12.51
CA ASP A 102 10.93 -2.93 -11.20
C ASP A 102 9.61 -3.31 -10.52
N LEU A 103 8.53 -3.44 -11.29
CA LEU A 103 7.25 -3.97 -10.79
C LEU A 103 7.41 -5.40 -10.26
N GLU A 104 8.18 -6.25 -10.95
CA GLU A 104 8.42 -7.62 -10.46
C GLU A 104 9.26 -7.63 -9.18
N ALA A 105 10.24 -6.72 -9.07
CA ALA A 105 10.99 -6.54 -7.83
C ALA A 105 10.06 -6.13 -6.68
N VAL A 106 9.11 -5.20 -6.91
CA VAL A 106 8.08 -4.82 -5.93
C VAL A 106 7.20 -6.02 -5.54
N ARG A 107 6.72 -6.81 -6.51
CA ARG A 107 5.92 -8.02 -6.25
C ARG A 107 6.70 -9.00 -5.38
N GLN A 108 7.96 -9.25 -5.70
CA GLN A 108 8.80 -10.16 -4.92
C GLN A 108 9.00 -9.66 -3.49
N MET A 109 9.23 -8.35 -3.29
CA MET A 109 9.39 -7.77 -1.96
C MET A 109 8.14 -7.92 -1.09
N LEU A 110 6.96 -7.69 -1.66
CA LEU A 110 5.68 -7.88 -0.99
C LEU A 110 5.47 -9.35 -0.61
N LYS A 111 5.74 -10.28 -1.54
CA LYS A 111 5.66 -11.74 -1.29
C LYS A 111 6.63 -12.18 -0.19
N ASP A 112 7.89 -11.72 -0.22
CA ASP A 112 8.88 -12.02 0.81
C ASP A 112 8.45 -11.52 2.19
N ALA A 113 7.90 -10.31 2.27
CA ALA A 113 7.37 -9.76 3.52
C ALA A 113 6.18 -10.59 4.04
N ASN A 114 5.23 -10.94 3.16
CA ASN A 114 4.09 -11.78 3.52
C ASN A 114 4.54 -13.16 4.04
N GLN A 115 5.52 -13.80 3.41
CA GLN A 115 6.10 -15.08 3.86
C GLN A 115 6.73 -15.00 5.25
N LEU A 116 7.24 -13.83 5.64
CA LEU A 116 7.81 -13.58 6.97
C LEU A 116 6.74 -13.19 8.01
N GLY A 117 5.46 -13.14 7.62
CA GLY A 117 4.33 -12.84 8.50
C GLY A 117 4.04 -11.36 8.69
N PHE A 118 4.58 -10.48 7.85
CA PHE A 118 4.25 -9.05 7.90
C PHE A 118 2.90 -8.79 7.22
N ALA A 119 2.10 -7.89 7.78
CA ALA A 119 1.11 -7.19 6.98
C ALA A 119 1.83 -6.24 5.99
N THR A 120 1.33 -6.09 4.78
CA THR A 120 1.99 -5.32 3.72
C THR A 120 1.13 -4.18 3.22
N ILE A 121 1.74 -3.01 3.03
CA ILE A 121 1.13 -1.82 2.45
C ILE A 121 1.89 -1.47 1.19
N LEU A 122 1.25 -1.52 0.01
CA LEU A 122 1.83 -0.99 -1.22
C LEU A 122 1.59 0.52 -1.27
N VAL A 123 2.66 1.28 -1.50
CA VAL A 123 2.65 2.75 -1.51
C VAL A 123 3.13 3.27 -2.87
N PRO A 124 2.23 3.51 -3.84
CA PRO A 124 2.55 4.21 -5.08
C PRO A 124 2.95 5.66 -4.77
N HIS A 125 4.23 5.96 -4.89
CA HIS A 125 4.82 7.24 -4.50
C HIS A 125 5.29 8.01 -5.73
N LEU A 126 4.85 9.27 -5.89
CA LEU A 126 5.27 10.13 -7.00
C LEU A 126 6.58 10.84 -6.66
N TYR A 127 7.56 10.72 -7.55
CA TYR A 127 8.79 11.51 -7.58
C TYR A 127 8.76 12.44 -8.78
N LEU A 128 9.17 13.69 -8.57
CA LEU A 128 9.26 14.70 -9.63
C LEU A 128 10.73 14.89 -9.99
N ASP A 129 11.04 14.87 -11.28
CA ASP A 129 12.42 14.84 -11.77
C ASP A 129 13.19 16.14 -11.48
N ASP A 130 12.48 17.27 -11.39
CA ASP A 130 13.02 18.57 -11.00
C ASP A 130 13.19 18.74 -9.47
N GLY A 131 12.84 17.71 -8.69
CA GLY A 131 12.94 17.73 -7.23
C GLY A 131 11.82 18.49 -6.53
N SER A 132 10.82 19.00 -7.27
CA SER A 132 9.64 19.63 -6.68
C SER A 132 8.82 18.63 -5.85
N TRP A 133 8.05 19.14 -4.89
CA TRP A 133 7.24 18.30 -4.04
C TRP A 133 5.91 17.99 -4.71
N ARG A 134 5.49 16.72 -4.73
CA ARG A 134 4.20 16.31 -5.30
C ARG A 134 2.99 16.97 -4.61
N GLY A 135 3.17 17.48 -3.38
CA GLY A 135 2.13 18.27 -2.70
C GLY A 135 1.84 19.59 -3.43
N ASP A 136 2.75 20.09 -4.25
CA ASP A 136 2.58 21.32 -5.02
C ASP A 136 1.90 21.11 -6.39
N ILE A 137 1.54 19.87 -6.73
CA ILE A 137 0.77 19.56 -7.95
C ILE A 137 -0.59 20.26 -7.87
N ARG A 138 -0.87 21.10 -8.87
CA ARG A 138 -2.11 21.86 -9.01
C ARG A 138 -2.36 22.18 -10.48
N PHE A 139 -3.63 22.26 -10.85
CA PHE A 139 -4.07 22.53 -12.22
C PHE A 139 -5.13 23.63 -12.22
N GLU A 140 -4.81 24.78 -11.62
CA GLU A 140 -5.72 25.92 -11.51
C GLU A 140 -6.03 26.48 -12.91
N GLY A 141 -7.31 26.51 -13.29
CA GLY A 141 -7.76 27.08 -14.57
C GLY A 141 -7.40 26.26 -15.82
N ASP A 142 -6.77 25.08 -15.68
CA ASP A 142 -6.39 24.20 -16.79
C ASP A 142 -7.04 22.82 -16.64
N ASP A 143 -8.33 22.76 -16.96
CA ASP A 143 -9.15 21.55 -16.85
C ASP A 143 -8.70 20.43 -17.81
N ASP A 144 -8.12 20.78 -18.96
CA ASP A 144 -7.62 19.83 -19.93
C ASP A 144 -6.37 19.10 -19.42
N THR A 145 -5.40 19.84 -18.88
CA THR A 145 -4.22 19.24 -18.25
C THR A 145 -4.60 18.44 -17.01
N ARG A 146 -5.51 18.97 -16.18
CA ARG A 146 -6.09 18.29 -15.02
C ARG A 146 -6.67 16.93 -15.41
N ALA A 147 -7.52 16.89 -16.44
CA ALA A 147 -8.14 15.67 -16.91
C ALA A 147 -7.12 14.67 -17.49
N ARG A 148 -6.09 15.15 -18.22
CA ARG A 148 -4.98 14.30 -18.68
C ARG A 148 -4.20 13.70 -17.51
N TRP A 149 -3.91 14.50 -16.48
CA TRP A 149 -3.20 14.04 -15.30
C TRP A 149 -3.96 12.96 -14.55
N TRP A 150 -5.25 13.18 -14.26
CA TRP A 150 -6.08 12.18 -13.57
C TRP A 150 -6.17 10.86 -14.35
N ARG A 151 -6.28 10.91 -15.69
CA ARG A 151 -6.23 9.69 -16.53
C ARG A 151 -4.87 8.99 -16.41
N SER A 152 -3.77 9.72 -16.35
CA SER A 152 -2.44 9.14 -16.19
C SER A 152 -2.22 8.56 -14.79
N TYR A 153 -2.65 9.26 -13.76
CA TYR A 153 -2.57 8.83 -12.37
C TYR A 153 -3.45 7.60 -12.12
N ALA A 154 -4.65 7.55 -12.72
CA ALA A 154 -5.51 6.38 -12.68
C ALA A 154 -4.83 5.15 -13.26
N ARG A 155 -4.20 5.23 -14.45
CA ARG A 155 -3.44 4.11 -15.02
C ARG A 155 -2.34 3.61 -14.08
N PHE A 156 -1.58 4.53 -13.48
CA PHE A 156 -0.52 4.20 -12.52
C PHE A 156 -1.05 3.47 -11.28
N LEU A 157 -2.14 3.96 -10.67
CA LEU A 157 -2.74 3.31 -9.50
C LEU A 157 -3.44 1.99 -9.83
N LEU A 158 -3.97 1.86 -11.03
CA LEU A 158 -4.55 0.61 -11.51
C LEU A 158 -3.47 -0.46 -11.72
N THR A 159 -2.29 -0.11 -12.25
CA THR A 159 -1.12 -1.00 -12.24
C THR A 159 -0.73 -1.40 -10.82
N ALA A 160 -0.74 -0.44 -9.88
CA ALA A 160 -0.46 -0.74 -8.48
C ALA A 160 -1.51 -1.69 -7.86
N ALA A 161 -2.79 -1.57 -8.23
CA ALA A 161 -3.84 -2.47 -7.79
C ALA A 161 -3.59 -3.92 -8.26
N ASP A 162 -3.14 -4.09 -9.50
CA ASP A 162 -2.80 -5.40 -10.06
C ASP A 162 -1.57 -6.02 -9.35
N VAL A 163 -0.56 -5.20 -9.04
CA VAL A 163 0.61 -5.60 -8.21
C VAL A 163 0.16 -5.99 -6.80
N ALA A 164 -0.68 -5.18 -6.17
CA ALA A 164 -1.16 -5.42 -4.81
C ALA A 164 -1.95 -6.74 -4.72
N SER A 165 -2.84 -6.97 -5.69
CA SER A 165 -3.68 -8.16 -5.81
C SER A 165 -2.85 -9.42 -6.01
N SER A 166 -1.96 -9.43 -7.01
CA SER A 166 -1.11 -10.58 -7.35
C SER A 166 -0.06 -10.91 -6.27
N SER A 167 0.23 -9.99 -5.36
CA SER A 167 1.22 -10.18 -4.29
C SER A 167 0.61 -10.54 -2.93
N GLY A 168 -0.73 -10.58 -2.81
CA GLY A 168 -1.40 -10.82 -1.53
C GLY A 168 -1.24 -9.66 -0.54
N THR A 169 -1.24 -8.42 -1.03
CA THR A 169 -0.98 -7.23 -0.22
C THR A 169 -2.16 -6.93 0.71
N THR A 170 -1.89 -6.49 1.94
CA THR A 170 -2.95 -6.17 2.92
C THR A 170 -3.69 -4.86 2.58
N ALA A 171 -2.95 -3.81 2.22
CA ALA A 171 -3.50 -2.51 1.91
C ALA A 171 -2.78 -1.81 0.75
N LEU A 172 -3.49 -0.95 0.04
CA LEU A 172 -2.97 -0.10 -1.04
C LEU A 172 -3.21 1.37 -0.71
N SER A 173 -2.14 2.16 -0.68
CA SER A 173 -2.26 3.62 -0.65
C SER A 173 -2.70 4.11 -2.04
N ILE A 174 -3.82 4.82 -2.12
CA ILE A 174 -4.31 5.44 -3.37
C ILE A 174 -3.86 6.90 -3.53
N GLY A 175 -2.91 7.32 -2.70
CA GLY A 175 -2.28 8.63 -2.74
C GLY A 175 -1.41 8.88 -1.52
N VAL A 176 -0.42 9.75 -1.69
CA VAL A 176 0.50 10.20 -0.65
C VAL A 176 0.71 11.70 -0.87
N GLU A 177 0.34 12.51 0.13
CA GLU A 177 0.37 13.97 0.21
C GLU A 177 0.15 14.70 -1.11
N LEU A 178 -1.08 14.61 -1.63
CA LEU A 178 -1.51 15.31 -2.83
C LEU A 178 -2.09 16.67 -2.44
N LYS A 179 -1.35 17.47 -1.66
CA LYS A 179 -1.83 18.68 -0.96
C LYS A 179 -2.58 19.66 -1.84
N GLY A 180 -2.04 19.98 -3.01
CA GLY A 180 -2.64 20.92 -3.95
C GLY A 180 -3.96 20.43 -4.56
N LEU A 181 -4.24 19.12 -4.49
CA LEU A 181 -5.44 18.50 -5.06
C LEU A 181 -6.44 18.05 -3.99
N SER A 182 -5.97 17.69 -2.80
CA SER A 182 -6.76 16.98 -1.81
C SER A 182 -7.93 17.74 -1.18
N PRO A 183 -7.90 19.09 -1.08
CA PRO A 183 -9.03 19.88 -0.64
C PRO A 183 -10.14 20.07 -1.69
N GLU A 184 -9.86 19.82 -2.97
CA GLU A 184 -10.81 20.10 -4.04
C GLU A 184 -12.02 19.13 -4.01
N VAL A 185 -13.22 19.67 -4.23
CA VAL A 185 -14.47 18.87 -4.25
C VAL A 185 -14.45 17.88 -5.43
N GLU A 186 -13.92 18.31 -6.57
CA GLU A 186 -13.77 17.54 -7.80
C GLU A 186 -12.83 16.35 -7.58
N THR A 187 -11.77 16.52 -6.79
CA THR A 187 -10.87 15.44 -6.40
C THR A 187 -11.61 14.33 -5.66
N ARG A 188 -12.61 14.65 -4.82
CA ARG A 188 -13.43 13.62 -4.17
C ARG A 188 -14.17 12.75 -5.18
N ARG A 189 -14.78 13.36 -6.20
CA ARG A 189 -15.50 12.62 -7.24
C ARG A 189 -14.56 11.70 -8.01
N VAL A 190 -13.40 12.22 -8.45
CA VAL A 190 -12.43 11.43 -9.21
C VAL A 190 -11.84 10.29 -8.36
N MET A 191 -11.52 10.56 -7.09
CA MET A 191 -11.02 9.54 -6.17
C MET A 191 -12.06 8.45 -5.88
N GLN A 192 -13.34 8.81 -5.76
CA GLN A 192 -14.41 7.83 -5.57
C GLN A 192 -14.53 6.87 -6.77
N GLU A 193 -14.48 7.42 -7.99
CA GLU A 193 -14.52 6.63 -9.22
C GLU A 193 -13.28 5.72 -9.32
N LEU A 194 -12.09 6.27 -9.07
CA LEU A 194 -10.86 5.49 -9.07
C LEU A 194 -10.86 4.38 -8.02
N ALA A 195 -11.36 4.65 -6.82
CA ALA A 195 -11.50 3.64 -5.77
C ALA A 195 -12.43 2.50 -6.19
N ASN A 196 -13.53 2.79 -6.91
CA ASN A 196 -14.42 1.76 -7.45
C ASN A 196 -13.68 0.87 -8.46
N GLN A 197 -12.91 1.47 -9.38
CA GLN A 197 -12.11 0.72 -10.35
C GLN A 197 -11.04 -0.13 -9.67
N ILE A 198 -10.35 0.41 -8.65
CA ILE A 198 -9.37 -0.33 -7.86
C ILE A 198 -10.03 -1.51 -7.13
N ARG A 199 -11.20 -1.31 -6.52
CA ARG A 199 -11.94 -2.37 -5.82
C ARG A 199 -12.37 -3.52 -6.73
N SER A 200 -12.47 -3.30 -8.05
CA SER A 200 -12.72 -4.39 -9.01
C SER A 200 -11.49 -5.31 -9.21
N ARG A 201 -10.29 -4.87 -8.82
CA ARG A 201 -9.00 -5.56 -9.04
C ARG A 201 -8.33 -6.00 -7.74
N PHE A 202 -8.56 -5.26 -6.66
CA PHE A 202 -7.92 -5.44 -5.37
C PHE A 202 -8.98 -5.47 -4.25
N ALA A 203 -8.98 -6.56 -3.47
CA ALA A 203 -9.97 -6.79 -2.40
C ALA A 203 -9.50 -6.33 -1.00
N GLY A 204 -8.26 -5.86 -0.88
CA GLY A 204 -7.68 -5.37 0.37
C GLY A 204 -8.15 -3.96 0.74
N LEU A 205 -7.48 -3.37 1.73
CA LEU A 205 -7.85 -2.06 2.27
C LEU A 205 -7.31 -0.93 1.39
N LEU A 206 -8.12 0.11 1.15
CA LEU A 206 -7.68 1.35 0.55
C LEU A 206 -7.25 2.34 1.63
N LEU A 207 -6.13 3.01 1.39
CA LEU A 207 -5.50 3.94 2.31
C LEU A 207 -5.17 5.25 1.60
N TYR A 208 -5.20 6.38 2.31
CA TYR A 208 -4.59 7.64 1.84
C TYR A 208 -3.64 8.17 2.90
N SER A 209 -2.44 8.60 2.50
CA SER A 209 -1.41 9.12 3.39
C SER A 209 -1.30 10.64 3.25
N ALA A 210 -2.04 11.40 4.05
CA ALA A 210 -2.03 12.86 3.99
C ALA A 210 -0.75 13.45 4.61
N ASN A 211 -0.30 14.62 4.16
CA ASN A 211 0.65 15.40 4.96
C ASN A 211 0.02 15.81 6.29
N TRP A 212 0.84 16.05 7.31
CA TRP A 212 0.35 16.49 8.62
C TRP A 212 -0.46 17.80 8.59
N ASP A 213 -0.14 18.71 7.67
CA ASP A 213 -0.76 20.04 7.55
C ASP A 213 -1.91 20.12 6.52
N GLU A 214 -2.20 19.03 5.80
CA GLU A 214 -3.33 18.92 4.87
C GLU A 214 -4.44 18.02 5.42
N ALA A 215 -4.16 17.20 6.44
CA ALA A 215 -5.02 16.10 6.88
C ALA A 215 -6.45 16.54 7.23
N GLU A 216 -6.65 17.77 7.69
CA GLU A 216 -7.98 18.31 8.00
C GLU A 216 -8.79 18.71 6.77
N GLN A 217 -8.12 18.96 5.64
CA GLN A 217 -8.70 19.55 4.44
C GLN A 217 -9.04 18.50 3.38
N VAL A 218 -8.53 17.27 3.52
CA VAL A 218 -8.77 16.18 2.56
C VAL A 218 -10.28 15.93 2.39
N ALA A 219 -10.78 16.22 1.19
CA ALA A 219 -12.22 16.18 0.88
C ALA A 219 -12.79 14.75 0.71
N PHE A 220 -11.92 13.73 0.68
CA PHE A 220 -12.29 12.37 0.28
C PHE A 220 -11.97 11.28 1.31
N TRP A 221 -11.87 11.63 2.60
CA TRP A 221 -11.67 10.62 3.66
C TRP A 221 -12.71 9.49 3.64
N SER A 222 -13.95 9.75 3.19
CA SER A 222 -15.00 8.74 3.07
C SER A 222 -14.74 7.68 1.99
N VAL A 223 -13.77 7.89 1.10
CA VAL A 223 -13.45 6.99 -0.02
C VAL A 223 -12.54 5.82 0.41
N VAL A 224 -11.71 6.04 1.44
CA VAL A 224 -10.69 5.10 1.92
C VAL A 224 -11.11 4.36 3.18
N ASP A 225 -10.58 3.16 3.39
CA ASP A 225 -10.84 2.35 4.58
C ASP A 225 -9.92 2.75 5.77
N VAL A 226 -8.74 3.32 5.46
CA VAL A 226 -7.74 3.75 6.44
C VAL A 226 -7.26 5.17 6.13
N ALA A 227 -7.39 6.06 7.12
CA ALA A 227 -6.74 7.37 7.09
C ALA A 227 -5.30 7.25 7.64
N GLY A 228 -4.33 7.64 6.81
CA GLY A 228 -2.92 7.77 7.17
C GLY A 228 -2.51 9.24 7.19
N VAL A 229 -1.62 9.60 8.13
CA VAL A 229 -1.04 10.94 8.22
C VAL A 229 0.48 10.82 8.38
N ASN A 230 1.22 11.49 7.49
CA ASN A 230 2.67 11.63 7.54
C ASN A 230 3.03 12.68 8.59
N GLY A 231 3.27 12.22 9.81
CA GLY A 231 3.35 13.04 11.02
C GLY A 231 4.71 13.71 11.25
N TYR A 232 5.19 14.51 10.29
CA TYR A 232 6.42 15.30 10.43
C TYR A 232 6.20 16.62 11.21
N TYR A 233 5.56 16.52 12.38
CA TYR A 233 5.30 17.66 13.25
C TYR A 233 6.61 18.17 13.88
N PRO A 234 6.80 19.50 14.00
CA PRO A 234 7.91 20.05 14.78
C PRO A 234 7.91 19.53 16.21
N LEU A 235 9.07 19.13 16.72
CA LEU A 235 9.22 18.66 18.10
C LEU A 235 9.17 19.81 19.11
N VAL A 236 9.59 20.99 18.68
CA VAL A 236 9.54 22.26 19.41
C VAL A 236 8.98 23.33 18.48
N PRO A 237 8.36 24.40 19.03
CA PRO A 237 7.98 25.57 18.25
C PRO A 237 9.19 26.13 17.49
N ASP A 238 9.00 26.53 16.23
CA ASP A 238 10.04 27.18 15.43
C ASP A 238 10.25 28.62 15.95
N PRO A 239 11.46 29.00 16.41
CA PRO A 239 11.73 30.35 16.90
C PRO A 239 11.87 31.40 15.78
N VAL A 240 12.06 30.99 14.51
CA VAL A 240 12.31 31.90 13.36
C VAL A 240 11.03 32.17 12.57
N ARG A 241 10.18 31.16 12.40
CA ARG A 241 8.82 31.36 11.93
C ARG A 241 7.95 31.41 13.17
N GLY A 242 7.61 32.63 13.61
CA GLY A 242 6.64 32.88 14.67
C GLY A 242 5.28 32.28 14.32
N ALA A 243 5.18 30.96 14.35
CA ALA A 243 3.96 30.23 14.17
C ALA A 243 3.16 30.48 15.45
N GLU A 244 2.34 31.53 15.39
CA GLU A 244 1.05 31.50 16.06
C GLU A 244 0.44 30.12 15.77
N MET A 245 0.52 29.22 16.75
CA MET A 245 -0.55 28.25 16.88
C MET A 245 -1.82 29.08 16.94
N SER A 246 -2.72 28.89 15.96
CA SER A 246 -4.03 29.53 15.94
C SER A 246 -4.60 29.61 17.36
N PRO A 247 -5.11 30.77 17.83
CA PRO A 247 -5.42 30.98 19.25
C PRO A 247 -6.49 30.03 19.83
N THR A 248 -7.11 29.18 19.02
CA THR A 248 -7.91 28.03 19.48
C THR A 248 -7.07 26.88 20.06
N ALA A 249 -5.75 26.90 19.90
CA ALA A 249 -4.81 25.91 20.43
C ALA A 249 -4.05 26.36 21.70
N SER A 250 -4.12 27.63 22.10
CA SER A 250 -3.31 28.16 23.21
C SER A 250 -4.09 28.81 24.36
N SER A 251 -5.40 29.05 24.25
CA SER A 251 -6.18 29.72 25.31
C SER A 251 -7.10 28.81 26.14
N GLY A 252 -7.02 27.48 25.99
CA GLY A 252 -7.84 26.53 26.76
C GLY A 252 -7.10 25.42 27.51
N CYS A 253 -5.76 25.43 27.54
CA CYS A 253 -4.99 24.22 27.87
C CYS A 253 -3.90 24.41 28.93
N LEU A 254 -4.06 25.36 29.85
CA LEU A 254 -3.31 25.34 31.10
C LEU A 254 -4.06 24.47 32.12
N GLY A 255 -3.76 23.17 32.15
CA GLY A 255 -4.10 22.34 33.31
C GLY A 255 -4.75 20.96 33.08
N SER A 256 -4.47 20.22 32.00
CA SER A 256 -4.80 18.78 31.99
C SER A 256 -3.96 17.95 31.00
N PRO A 257 -3.47 16.74 31.37
CA PRO A 257 -2.67 15.87 30.49
C PRO A 257 -3.45 15.27 29.30
N SER A 258 -4.72 15.62 29.09
CA SER A 258 -5.64 14.96 28.16
C SER A 258 -5.72 15.58 26.74
N VAL A 259 -4.94 16.63 26.43
CA VAL A 259 -5.19 17.46 25.23
C VAL A 259 -4.64 16.91 23.90
N ARG A 260 -3.73 15.92 23.89
CA ARG A 260 -3.29 15.31 22.59
C ARG A 260 -4.38 14.51 21.86
N CYS A 261 -5.56 14.31 22.48
CA CYS A 261 -6.63 13.51 21.93
C CYS A 261 -7.76 14.28 21.24
N SER A 262 -7.91 15.60 21.38
CA SER A 262 -9.04 16.35 20.79
C SER A 262 -8.88 16.58 19.29
N TRP A 263 -7.66 16.88 18.84
CA TRP A 263 -7.36 17.13 17.43
C TRP A 263 -7.46 15.88 16.56
N TRP A 264 -6.87 14.76 17.02
CA TRP A 264 -7.03 13.46 16.38
C TRP A 264 -8.49 12.98 16.40
N ARG A 265 -9.25 13.33 17.44
CA ARG A 265 -10.71 13.14 17.43
C ARG A 265 -11.34 13.97 16.33
N SER A 266 -11.01 15.24 16.13
CA SER A 266 -11.56 16.04 15.02
C SER A 266 -11.30 15.46 13.62
N VAL A 267 -10.09 14.98 13.33
CA VAL A 267 -9.78 14.31 12.04
C VAL A 267 -10.55 12.99 11.90
N ILE A 268 -10.57 12.17 12.96
CA ILE A 268 -11.31 10.90 12.97
C ILE A 268 -12.81 11.10 12.97
N ASP A 269 -13.31 12.13 13.65
CA ASP A 269 -14.72 12.46 13.81
C ASP A 269 -15.24 13.10 12.54
N ARG A 270 -14.45 13.91 11.82
CA ARG A 270 -14.78 14.34 10.45
C ARG A 270 -14.76 13.18 9.47
N ALA A 271 -13.77 12.28 9.53
CA ALA A 271 -13.78 11.05 8.74
C ALA A 271 -14.99 10.15 9.08
N ARG A 272 -15.45 10.13 10.34
CA ARG A 272 -16.66 9.44 10.81
C ARG A 272 -17.97 10.15 10.46
N CYS A 273 -17.99 11.49 10.40
CA CYS A 273 -19.17 12.26 10.03
C CYS A 273 -19.43 12.15 8.52
N LEU A 274 -18.38 12.21 7.70
CA LEU A 274 -18.48 12.02 6.24
C LEU A 274 -18.87 10.58 5.84
N THR A 275 -18.81 9.62 6.77
CA THR A 275 -19.28 8.23 6.56
C THR A 275 -20.73 8.00 7.02
N LYS A 276 -21.37 8.94 7.75
CA LYS A 276 -22.77 8.79 8.19
C LYS A 276 -23.82 9.18 7.14
N ASP A 277 -23.44 9.91 6.10
CA ASP A 277 -24.37 10.34 5.03
C ASP A 277 -24.66 9.25 3.97
N LEU A 278 -24.22 8.01 4.20
CA LEU A 278 -24.55 6.85 3.35
C LEU A 278 -25.33 5.81 4.15
N GLY A 279 -26.66 6.02 4.24
CA GLY A 279 -27.64 4.97 4.55
C GLY A 279 -27.84 4.64 6.04
N SER A 280 -28.80 5.31 6.67
CA SER A 280 -29.32 4.96 7.99
C SER A 280 -30.14 3.65 7.96
N GLY A 281 -29.55 2.54 8.41
CA GLY A 281 -30.27 1.33 8.85
C GLY A 281 -30.46 1.32 10.37
N PRO A 282 -31.47 0.62 10.92
CA PRO A 282 -31.94 0.82 12.29
C PRO A 282 -30.96 0.32 13.35
N LYS A 283 -30.83 1.13 14.42
CA LYS A 283 -29.96 0.92 15.58
C LYS A 283 -30.46 -0.24 16.44
N THR A 284 -29.54 -1.12 16.87
CA THR A 284 -29.75 -1.99 18.03
C THR A 284 -28.64 -1.79 19.06
N SER A 285 -29.03 -1.94 20.32
CA SER A 285 -28.46 -1.45 21.58
C SER A 285 -27.05 -1.96 21.95
N SER A 286 -26.29 -1.10 22.63
CA SER A 286 -24.94 -1.37 23.18
C SER A 286 -24.98 -2.06 24.55
N PRO A 287 -24.00 -2.91 24.91
CA PRO A 287 -23.71 -3.24 26.30
C PRO A 287 -22.51 -2.44 26.88
N SER A 288 -22.61 -2.17 28.18
CA SER A 288 -21.79 -1.33 29.05
C SER A 288 -20.32 -1.76 29.25
N TRP A 289 -19.44 -0.78 29.51
CA TRP A 289 -18.01 -0.94 29.81
C TRP A 289 -17.74 -1.16 31.31
N THR A 290 -16.90 -2.14 31.67
CA THR A 290 -16.20 -2.20 32.96
C THR A 290 -14.69 -1.94 32.79
N LYS A 291 -14.10 -1.14 33.69
CA LYS A 291 -12.70 -0.68 33.66
C LYS A 291 -11.74 -1.83 34.03
N ARG A 292 -10.64 -1.98 33.27
CA ARG A 292 -9.44 -2.76 33.69
C ARG A 292 -8.38 -1.84 34.34
N PRO A 293 -7.58 -2.33 35.30
CA PRO A 293 -6.55 -1.53 35.98
C PRO A 293 -5.24 -1.37 35.16
N ARG A 294 -4.48 -0.31 35.48
CA ARG A 294 -3.22 0.10 34.82
C ARG A 294 -2.05 -0.86 35.11
N PRO A 295 -1.13 -1.12 34.16
CA PRO A 295 0.13 -1.79 34.46
C PRO A 295 1.20 -0.81 34.96
N THR A 296 2.05 -1.30 35.86
CA THR A 296 3.21 -0.65 36.49
C THR A 296 4.44 -0.57 35.56
N ARG A 297 5.35 0.38 35.87
CA ARG A 297 6.53 0.77 35.08
C ARG A 297 7.57 -0.35 34.92
N GLY A 298 8.08 -0.53 33.69
CA GLY A 298 9.29 -1.32 33.38
C GLY A 298 10.56 -0.46 33.22
N PRO A 299 11.77 -1.07 33.21
CA PRO A 299 13.04 -0.38 33.45
C PRO A 299 13.65 0.31 32.22
N ARG A 300 14.56 1.28 32.46
CA ARG A 300 15.25 2.12 31.47
C ARG A 300 16.38 1.36 30.75
N CYS A 301 16.48 1.52 29.42
CA CYS A 301 17.64 1.09 28.63
C CYS A 301 18.64 2.24 28.43
N SER A 302 19.93 1.94 28.62
CA SER A 302 21.09 2.78 28.36
C SER A 302 21.49 2.79 26.87
N ARG A 303 22.04 3.92 26.44
CA ARG A 303 22.58 4.18 25.09
C ARG A 303 23.93 3.51 24.87
N THR A 304 24.09 2.74 23.80
CA THR A 304 25.30 2.71 22.94
C THR A 304 25.05 1.90 21.66
N GLY A 305 25.57 2.37 20.52
CA GLY A 305 25.76 1.57 19.30
C GLY A 305 24.94 2.01 18.08
N PHE A 306 25.36 3.07 17.39
CA PHE A 306 24.88 3.40 16.04
C PHE A 306 26.08 3.57 15.10
N ALA A 307 26.33 2.60 14.22
CA ALA A 307 27.11 2.81 13.00
C ALA A 307 26.89 1.68 11.97
N ARG A 308 26.61 2.10 10.73
CA ARG A 308 26.77 1.40 9.44
C ARG A 308 25.82 0.25 9.10
N THR A 309 24.70 0.59 8.45
CA THR A 309 24.12 -0.21 7.35
C THR A 309 23.34 0.68 6.38
N GLY A 310 23.65 0.56 5.09
CA GLY A 310 23.10 1.37 4.01
C GLY A 310 21.76 0.88 3.47
N CYS A 311 20.68 1.23 4.18
CA CYS A 311 19.32 1.40 3.65
C CYS A 311 18.71 2.58 4.41
N ALA A 312 18.20 3.59 3.70
CA ALA A 312 17.52 4.72 4.34
C ALA A 312 16.16 4.25 4.85
N VAL A 313 16.05 4.02 6.16
CA VAL A 313 14.78 3.78 6.84
C VAL A 313 14.20 5.15 7.17
N SER A 314 13.09 5.52 6.52
CA SER A 314 12.31 6.69 6.93
C SER A 314 11.22 6.21 7.89
N CYS A 315 11.30 6.63 9.15
CA CYS A 315 10.33 6.25 10.19
C CYS A 315 9.16 7.24 10.28
N PHE A 316 8.00 6.68 10.66
CA PHE A 316 6.76 7.31 11.17
C PHE A 316 5.68 7.72 10.15
N GLY A 317 4.66 6.87 10.05
CA GLY A 317 3.26 7.26 9.83
C GLY A 317 2.41 6.58 10.90
N TRP A 318 1.51 7.33 11.55
CA TRP A 318 0.57 6.76 12.52
C TRP A 318 -0.72 6.39 11.78
N PHE A 319 -1.06 5.11 11.75
CA PHE A 319 -2.25 4.60 11.08
C PHE A 319 -3.31 4.25 12.13
N ARG A 320 -4.55 4.73 11.96
CA ARG A 320 -5.67 4.33 12.79
C ARG A 320 -6.82 3.84 11.91
N ARG A 321 -7.25 2.60 12.15
CA ARG A 321 -8.38 1.96 11.46
C ARG A 321 -9.67 2.75 11.74
N ILE A 322 -10.37 3.19 10.70
CA ILE A 322 -11.71 3.75 10.81
C ILE A 322 -12.68 2.57 11.01
N PRO A 323 -13.68 2.63 11.92
CA PRO A 323 -14.64 1.54 12.08
C PRO A 323 -15.37 1.27 10.76
N THR A 324 -15.28 0.04 10.27
CA THR A 324 -15.83 -0.39 8.98
C THR A 324 -17.37 -0.31 8.93
N ILE A 325 -17.89 0.13 7.78
CA ILE A 325 -19.27 -0.14 7.33
C ILE A 325 -19.47 -1.67 7.27
N ARG A 326 -20.54 -2.19 7.89
CA ARG A 326 -20.88 -3.61 7.80
C ARG A 326 -21.15 -3.98 6.34
N ARG A 327 -20.38 -4.93 5.82
CA ARG A 327 -20.63 -5.58 4.52
C ARG A 327 -21.97 -6.33 4.58
N PRO A 328 -22.86 -6.23 3.58
CA PRO A 328 -23.89 -7.23 3.40
C PRO A 328 -23.23 -8.57 3.07
N SER A 329 -23.54 -9.60 3.84
CA SER A 329 -23.17 -10.98 3.52
C SER A 329 -23.82 -11.37 2.20
N ARG A 330 -23.02 -11.81 1.21
CA ARG A 330 -23.58 -12.52 0.06
C ARG A 330 -24.17 -13.83 0.58
N GLY A 331 -25.49 -13.87 0.72
CA GLY A 331 -26.23 -15.10 0.96
C GLY A 331 -26.03 -16.03 -0.24
N THR A 332 -25.62 -17.26 0.04
CA THR A 332 -25.69 -18.38 -0.90
C THR A 332 -27.16 -18.70 -1.14
N GLY A 333 -27.76 -18.04 -2.12
CA GLY A 333 -29.07 -18.42 -2.66
C GLY A 333 -28.90 -19.60 -3.60
N SER A 334 -29.24 -20.79 -3.10
CA SER A 334 -29.49 -21.97 -3.94
C SER A 334 -30.67 -21.66 -4.86
N ILE A 335 -30.43 -21.68 -6.18
CA ILE A 335 -31.49 -21.69 -7.19
C ILE A 335 -32.03 -23.12 -7.26
N ARG A 336 -33.32 -23.29 -6.97
CA ARG A 336 -34.18 -24.32 -7.56
C ARG A 336 -35.30 -23.62 -8.28
#